data_AF-A0A8C6T8V1-F1
#
_entry.id   AF-A0A8C6T8V1-F1
#
_cell.length_a   1.000
_cell.length_b   1.000
_cell.length_c   1.000
_cell.angle_alpha   90.00
_cell.angle_beta   90.00
_cell.angle_gamma   90.00
#
_symmetry.space_group_name_H-M   'P 1'
#
loop_
_entity.id
_entity.type
_entity.pdbx_description
1 polymer ?
#
loop_
_entity_poly.entity_id
_entity_poly.type
_entity_poly.pdbx_seq_one_letter_code
_entity_poly.pdbx_strand_id
1 'polypeptide(L)'
;MSVNNNGMLPFPPPISKDRVIWVFPKCYTPEASLQLKQDWEPQAKASCQDRASRHQPWDRQKMSKVVVVGDLNVGKTCLINRFCKDVFERDYKATIGVDFEIERFEMSGVPFSLQIWDTAGQEKFKCIASAYYRGAQVIITVFDMADIKSLDHTRQWLEEAMRENKPESCFIFLVGTKSDLLSSEERRRTEKDAVKMATEMKAEFWAVSSKTGEHVQGFFFRVAALAFENCILNDLEKGTPATIGLGDSIRSERANLEAAAAQDVKTRCC
;
A
#
# COMPACT_ATOMS: atom_id res chain seq x y z
N MET A 1 30.13 13.75 -9.20
CA MET A 1 30.35 12.30 -9.38
C MET A 1 29.72 11.90 -10.70
N SER A 2 30.48 11.22 -11.53
CA SER A 2 30.36 11.20 -12.99
C SER A 2 29.15 10.41 -13.51
N VAL A 3 28.49 10.96 -14.53
CA VAL A 3 27.42 10.34 -15.32
C VAL A 3 28.05 9.27 -16.21
N ASN A 4 27.58 8.02 -16.09
CA ASN A 4 28.02 6.92 -16.95
C ASN A 4 27.21 6.95 -18.26
N ASN A 5 27.91 6.98 -19.39
CA ASN A 5 27.42 7.44 -20.70
C ASN A 5 26.70 6.35 -21.53
N ASN A 6 25.94 5.45 -20.90
CA ASN A 6 25.49 4.21 -21.57
C ASN A 6 23.98 3.97 -21.66
N GLY A 7 23.11 4.95 -21.38
CA GLY A 7 21.67 4.86 -21.68
C GLY A 7 20.89 3.69 -21.07
N MET A 8 21.54 2.79 -20.33
CA MET A 8 20.92 1.72 -19.57
C MET A 8 20.48 2.32 -18.24
N LEU A 9 19.19 2.19 -17.97
CA LEU A 9 18.65 2.41 -16.63
C LEU A 9 19.53 1.62 -15.64
N PRO A 10 19.99 2.24 -14.54
CA PRO A 10 20.73 1.51 -13.52
C PRO A 10 19.92 0.27 -13.13
N PHE A 11 20.56 -0.89 -13.10
CA PHE A 11 19.93 -2.11 -12.58
C PHE A 11 19.30 -1.76 -11.24
N PRO A 12 18.03 -2.14 -11.00
CA PRO A 12 17.40 -1.87 -9.72
C PRO A 12 18.30 -2.44 -8.62
N PRO A 13 18.48 -1.72 -7.51
CA PRO A 13 19.30 -2.19 -6.41
C PRO A 13 18.84 -3.59 -5.97
N PRO A 14 19.77 -4.45 -5.53
CA PRO A 14 19.44 -5.82 -5.13
C PRO A 14 18.38 -5.82 -4.04
N ILE A 15 17.42 -6.76 -4.15
CA ILE A 15 16.36 -6.95 -3.16
C ILE A 15 17.01 -7.30 -1.81
N SER A 16 16.61 -6.61 -0.75
CA SER A 16 17.13 -6.87 0.58
C SER A 16 16.76 -8.28 1.04
N LYS A 17 17.63 -8.96 1.79
CA LYS A 17 17.45 -10.37 2.18
C LYS A 17 16.17 -10.60 2.99
N ASP A 18 15.77 -9.63 3.79
CA ASP A 18 14.54 -9.65 4.59
C ASP A 18 13.28 -9.44 3.74
N ARG A 19 13.39 -9.13 2.45
CA ARG A 19 12.28 -9.03 1.49
C ARG A 19 12.13 -10.26 0.60
N VAL A 20 12.85 -11.33 0.91
CA VAL A 20 12.71 -12.64 0.26
C VAL A 20 11.74 -13.49 1.09
N ILE A 21 10.57 -13.79 0.54
CA ILE A 21 9.47 -14.46 1.24
C ILE A 21 9.17 -15.80 0.56
N TRP A 22 9.50 -16.89 1.26
CA TRP A 22 9.21 -18.26 0.83
C TRP A 22 7.96 -18.84 1.52
N VAL A 23 7.74 -18.46 2.77
CA VAL A 23 6.62 -18.96 3.59
C VAL A 23 5.52 -17.90 3.62
N PHE A 24 4.27 -18.32 3.45
CA PHE A 24 3.13 -17.41 3.49
C PHE A 24 3.05 -16.69 4.85
N PRO A 25 3.03 -15.35 4.89
CA PRO A 25 2.95 -14.61 6.14
C PRO A 25 1.62 -14.82 6.88
N LYS A 26 1.72 -15.01 8.20
CA LYS A 26 0.55 -15.18 9.07
C LYS A 26 -0.24 -13.87 9.18
N CYS A 27 -1.55 -14.00 9.36
CA CYS A 27 -2.41 -12.90 9.80
C CYS A 27 -2.08 -12.49 11.25
N TYR A 28 -2.57 -11.31 11.69
CA TYR A 28 -2.33 -10.79 13.04
C TYR A 28 -2.87 -11.72 14.14
N THR A 29 -4.18 -11.94 14.14
CA THR A 29 -4.86 -12.94 14.97
C THR A 29 -5.94 -13.64 14.14
N PRO A 30 -6.35 -14.87 14.52
CA PRO A 30 -7.43 -15.57 13.83
C PRO A 30 -8.74 -14.78 13.76
N GLU A 31 -9.09 -14.07 14.83
CA GLU A 31 -10.31 -13.28 14.94
C GLU A 31 -10.26 -11.99 14.11
N ALA A 32 -9.05 -11.52 13.79
CA ALA A 32 -8.81 -10.31 13.02
C ALA A 32 -8.70 -10.56 11.51
N SER A 33 -8.76 -11.82 11.05
CA SER A 33 -8.61 -12.17 9.63
C SER A 33 -9.88 -12.75 9.04
N LEU A 34 -10.17 -12.37 7.78
CA LEU A 34 -11.27 -12.94 7.00
C LEU A 34 -10.91 -14.31 6.41
N GLN A 35 -9.62 -14.62 6.31
CA GLN A 35 -9.10 -15.81 5.67
C GLN A 35 -7.94 -16.38 6.48
N LEU A 36 -8.20 -17.50 7.16
CA LEU A 36 -7.20 -18.32 7.86
C LEU A 36 -6.32 -19.07 6.85
N LYS A 37 -5.54 -18.32 6.08
CA LYS A 37 -4.63 -18.84 5.07
C LYS A 37 -3.26 -19.10 5.67
N GLN A 38 -2.79 -20.35 5.54
CA GLN A 38 -1.54 -20.84 6.14
C GLN A 38 -0.43 -21.16 5.13
N ASP A 39 -0.76 -21.33 3.84
CA ASP A 39 0.22 -21.54 2.75
C ASP A 39 -0.29 -20.90 1.45
N TRP A 40 0.58 -20.79 0.45
CA TRP A 40 0.27 -20.33 -0.90
C TRP A 40 -0.75 -21.25 -1.60
N GLU A 41 -1.60 -20.70 -2.46
CA GLU A 41 -2.46 -21.49 -3.35
C GLU A 41 -1.60 -22.45 -4.18
N PRO A 42 -1.98 -23.74 -4.31
CA PRO A 42 -1.22 -24.72 -5.07
C PRO A 42 -0.93 -24.28 -6.52
N GLN A 43 -1.91 -23.62 -7.16
CA GLN A 43 -1.77 -23.10 -8.52
C GLN A 43 -0.74 -21.97 -8.60
N ALA A 44 -0.74 -21.05 -7.62
CA ALA A 44 0.23 -19.97 -7.56
C ALA A 44 1.65 -20.54 -7.32
N LYS A 45 1.78 -21.52 -6.43
CA LYS A 45 3.04 -22.21 -6.12
C LYS A 45 3.60 -22.94 -7.35
N ALA A 46 2.77 -23.68 -8.08
CA ALA A 46 3.16 -24.35 -9.32
C ALA A 46 3.62 -23.35 -10.40
N SER A 47 2.90 -22.23 -10.56
CA SER A 47 3.27 -21.16 -11.51
C SER A 47 4.62 -20.52 -11.16
N CYS A 48 4.93 -20.32 -9.87
CA CYS A 48 6.22 -19.79 -9.45
C CYS A 48 7.37 -20.76 -9.75
N GLN A 49 7.19 -22.06 -9.46
CA GLN A 49 8.19 -23.09 -9.72
C GLN A 49 8.51 -23.24 -11.21
N ASP A 50 7.47 -23.25 -12.04
CA ASP A 50 7.59 -23.32 -13.48
C ASP A 50 8.32 -22.08 -14.04
N ARG A 51 7.97 -20.86 -13.61
CA ARG A 51 8.67 -19.64 -14.04
C ARG A 51 10.14 -19.61 -13.62
N ALA A 52 10.44 -20.01 -12.38
CA ALA A 52 11.82 -20.12 -11.90
C ALA A 52 12.64 -21.09 -12.76
N SER A 53 12.03 -22.20 -13.22
CA SER A 53 12.71 -23.17 -14.09
C SER A 53 12.96 -22.66 -15.51
N ARG A 54 12.08 -21.78 -16.04
CA ARG A 54 12.17 -21.31 -17.43
C ARG A 54 13.16 -20.17 -17.68
N HIS A 55 13.71 -19.54 -16.62
CA HIS A 55 14.70 -18.44 -16.73
C HIS A 55 14.34 -17.42 -17.84
N GLN A 56 13.06 -17.05 -17.94
CA GLN A 56 12.60 -16.13 -18.98
C GLN A 56 13.13 -14.71 -18.66
N PRO A 57 13.99 -14.11 -19.51
CA PRO A 57 14.57 -12.79 -19.25
C PRO A 57 13.55 -11.65 -19.20
N TRP A 58 12.30 -11.94 -19.57
CA TRP A 58 11.21 -10.98 -19.78
C TRP A 58 10.06 -11.15 -18.81
N ASP A 59 10.21 -11.95 -17.74
CA ASP A 59 9.18 -12.02 -16.70
C ASP A 59 9.04 -10.62 -16.08
N ARG A 60 8.02 -9.91 -16.55
CA ARG A 60 7.71 -8.53 -16.21
C ARG A 60 7.63 -8.44 -14.68
N GLN A 61 8.37 -7.49 -14.10
CA GLN A 61 8.29 -7.23 -12.67
C GLN A 61 6.83 -7.02 -12.29
N LYS A 62 6.29 -7.97 -11.52
CA LYS A 62 4.90 -7.92 -11.08
C LYS A 62 4.77 -6.85 -10.04
N MET A 63 3.68 -6.10 -10.07
CA MET A 63 3.47 -5.05 -9.09
C MET A 63 1.99 -4.87 -8.75
N SER A 64 1.73 -4.48 -7.51
CA SER A 64 0.39 -4.14 -7.04
C SER A 64 0.39 -2.78 -6.36
N LYS A 65 -0.66 -2.02 -6.62
CA LYS A 65 -0.94 -0.72 -6.05
C LYS A 65 -1.65 -0.88 -4.72
N VAL A 66 -1.08 -0.25 -3.70
CA VAL A 66 -1.58 -0.15 -2.34
C VAL A 66 -1.89 1.30 -2.06
N VAL A 67 -3.09 1.59 -1.59
CA VAL A 67 -3.50 2.95 -1.23
C VAL A 67 -3.70 3.01 0.28
N VAL A 68 -3.08 3.99 0.93
CA VAL A 68 -3.19 4.18 2.38
C VAL A 68 -4.01 5.43 2.66
N VAL A 69 -5.16 5.27 3.31
CA VAL A 69 -6.14 6.33 3.63
C VAL A 69 -6.48 6.35 5.12
N GLY A 70 -7.04 7.46 5.59
CA GLY A 70 -7.35 7.69 7.01
C GLY A 70 -7.16 9.14 7.41
N ASP A 71 -7.55 9.49 8.63
CA ASP A 71 -7.53 10.87 9.13
C ASP A 71 -6.13 11.49 9.17
N LEU A 72 -6.07 12.81 9.39
CA LEU A 72 -4.84 13.52 9.68
C LEU A 72 -4.19 12.98 10.96
N ASN A 73 -2.86 12.92 11.01
CA ASN A 73 -2.09 12.54 12.21
C ASN A 73 -2.32 11.11 12.75
N VAL A 74 -3.07 10.24 12.06
CA VAL A 74 -3.18 8.81 12.42
C VAL A 74 -1.93 7.98 12.05
N GLY A 75 -0.84 8.60 11.59
CA GLY A 75 0.44 7.90 11.40
C GLY A 75 0.63 7.16 10.07
N LYS A 76 -0.14 7.43 9.01
CA LYS A 76 0.02 6.82 7.67
C LYS A 76 1.45 6.92 7.12
N THR A 77 1.98 8.13 7.00
CA THR A 77 3.35 8.39 6.54
C THR A 77 4.40 7.73 7.43
N CYS A 78 4.20 7.75 8.75
CA CYS A 78 5.10 7.09 9.70
C CYS A 78 5.10 5.57 9.52
N LEU A 79 3.94 4.96 9.26
CA LEU A 79 3.79 3.54 8.99
C LEU A 79 4.55 3.14 7.72
N ILE A 80 4.38 3.92 6.64
CA ILE A 80 5.07 3.68 5.36
C ILE A 80 6.58 3.87 5.52
N ASN A 81 7.02 4.97 6.12
CA ASN A 81 8.44 5.24 6.34
C ASN A 81 9.09 4.20 7.26
N ARG A 82 8.40 3.74 8.31
CA ARG A 82 8.91 2.65 9.16
C ARG A 82 9.11 1.38 8.34
N PHE A 83 8.22 1.07 7.41
CA PHE A 83 8.35 -0.13 6.59
C PHE A 83 9.45 0.00 5.51
N CYS A 84 9.39 1.05 4.68
CA CYS A 84 10.25 1.18 3.50
C CYS A 84 11.67 1.67 3.85
N LYS A 85 11.81 2.48 4.90
CA LYS A 85 13.07 3.19 5.24
C LYS A 85 13.63 2.80 6.60
N ASP A 86 12.88 2.05 7.40
CA ASP A 86 13.16 1.79 8.82
C ASP A 86 13.42 3.08 9.64
N VAL A 87 12.70 4.16 9.31
CA VAL A 87 12.80 5.46 9.96
C VAL A 87 11.49 5.82 10.64
N PHE A 88 11.60 6.44 11.83
CA PHE A 88 10.48 7.08 12.51
C PHE A 88 10.86 8.52 12.89
N GLU A 89 10.13 9.49 12.33
CA GLU A 89 10.26 10.90 12.66
C GLU A 89 9.15 11.32 13.62
N ARG A 90 9.52 11.96 14.74
CA ARG A 90 8.54 12.46 15.73
C ARG A 90 7.87 13.76 15.29
N ASP A 91 8.59 14.57 14.53
CA ASP A 91 8.11 15.88 14.12
C ASP A 91 7.07 15.72 13.03
N TYR A 92 5.81 15.89 13.40
CA TYR A 92 4.70 15.77 12.48
C TYR A 92 4.80 16.82 11.38
N LYS A 93 4.90 16.36 10.13
CA LYS A 93 4.73 17.18 8.92
C LYS A 93 3.52 16.63 8.17
N ALA A 94 2.52 17.47 7.95
CA ALA A 94 1.36 17.07 7.18
C ALA A 94 1.76 16.75 5.74
N THR A 95 1.35 15.58 5.25
CA THR A 95 1.51 15.22 3.84
C THR A 95 0.70 16.20 2.98
N ILE A 96 1.38 16.87 2.07
CA ILE A 96 0.75 17.76 1.10
C ILE A 96 0.54 16.96 -0.18
N GLY A 97 -0.72 16.74 -0.56
CA GLY A 97 -1.06 15.95 -1.74
C GLY A 97 -0.88 14.44 -1.53
N VAL A 98 -0.07 13.82 -2.37
CA VAL A 98 0.15 12.36 -2.40
C VAL A 98 1.64 12.09 -2.61
N ASP A 99 2.19 11.17 -1.84
CA ASP A 99 3.55 10.63 -2.01
C ASP A 99 3.48 9.14 -2.36
N PHE A 100 4.52 8.59 -2.98
CA PHE A 100 4.54 7.16 -3.30
C PHE A 100 5.90 6.52 -3.04
N GLU A 101 5.87 5.30 -2.53
CA GLU A 101 7.04 4.46 -2.30
C GLU A 101 6.92 3.17 -3.10
N ILE A 102 8.05 2.65 -3.59
CA ILE A 102 8.11 1.35 -4.25
C ILE A 102 8.93 0.39 -3.39
N GLU A 103 8.26 -0.58 -2.78
CA GLU A 103 8.94 -1.65 -2.04
C GLU A 103 9.07 -2.89 -2.92
N ARG A 104 10.29 -3.44 -3.03
CA ARG A 104 10.59 -4.63 -3.84
C ARG A 104 10.74 -5.88 -2.96
N PHE A 105 10.21 -6.98 -3.44
CA PHE A 105 10.20 -8.29 -2.81
C PHE A 105 10.61 -9.38 -3.81
N GLU A 106 11.05 -10.51 -3.27
CA GLU A 106 11.14 -11.77 -3.99
C GLU A 106 10.16 -12.74 -3.33
N MET A 107 9.08 -13.09 -4.03
CA MET A 107 8.01 -13.95 -3.53
C MET A 107 8.15 -15.33 -4.15
N SER A 108 8.57 -16.32 -3.37
CA SER A 108 8.81 -17.68 -3.85
C SER A 108 9.69 -17.74 -5.10
N GLY A 109 10.76 -16.93 -5.14
CA GLY A 109 11.67 -16.81 -6.28
C GLY A 109 11.21 -15.91 -7.43
N VAL A 110 10.05 -15.25 -7.30
CA VAL A 110 9.50 -14.34 -8.33
C VAL A 110 9.61 -12.88 -7.87
N PRO A 111 10.22 -11.98 -8.66
CA PRO A 111 10.26 -10.56 -8.35
C PRO A 111 8.86 -9.93 -8.29
N PHE A 112 8.56 -9.22 -7.21
CA PHE A 112 7.29 -8.54 -6.98
C PHE A 112 7.51 -7.17 -6.32
N SER A 113 6.64 -6.21 -6.60
CA SER A 113 6.72 -4.87 -5.99
C SER A 113 5.38 -4.38 -5.49
N LEU A 114 5.38 -3.67 -4.37
CA LEU A 114 4.26 -2.85 -3.95
C LEU A 114 4.51 -1.39 -4.35
N GLN A 115 3.52 -0.75 -4.96
CA GLN A 115 3.45 0.71 -5.13
C GLN A 115 2.55 1.25 -4.03
N ILE A 116 3.14 1.82 -2.98
CA ILE A 116 2.45 2.26 -1.78
C ILE A 116 2.19 3.76 -1.90
N TRP A 117 0.93 4.15 -2.01
CA TRP A 117 0.50 5.53 -2.15
C TRP A 117 0.09 6.09 -0.79
N ASP A 118 0.90 7.02 -0.26
CA ASP A 118 0.61 7.79 0.94
C ASP A 118 -0.28 8.97 0.59
N THR A 119 -1.45 9.07 1.23
CA THR A 119 -2.43 10.12 0.90
C THR A 119 -2.52 11.12 2.04
N ALA A 120 -2.70 12.40 1.71
CA ALA A 120 -3.03 13.40 2.71
C ALA A 120 -4.34 13.05 3.42
N GLY A 121 -4.31 12.99 4.75
CA GLY A 121 -5.51 12.74 5.57
C GLY A 121 -6.40 13.96 5.78
N GLN A 122 -6.11 15.07 5.08
CA GLN A 122 -6.87 16.30 5.23
C GLN A 122 -7.99 16.37 4.20
N GLU A 123 -9.19 16.65 4.68
CA GLU A 123 -10.42 16.78 3.90
C GLU A 123 -10.30 17.77 2.73
N LYS A 124 -9.51 18.83 2.90
CA LYS A 124 -9.25 19.85 1.87
C LYS A 124 -8.51 19.31 0.64
N PHE A 125 -7.82 18.18 0.76
CA PHE A 125 -7.09 17.55 -0.34
C PHE A 125 -7.79 16.30 -0.88
N LYS A 126 -9.00 15.96 -0.40
CA LYS A 126 -9.76 14.76 -0.84
C LYS A 126 -10.03 14.72 -2.34
N CYS A 127 -10.39 15.85 -2.95
CA CYS A 127 -10.60 15.93 -4.40
C CYS A 127 -9.32 15.66 -5.21
N ILE A 128 -8.14 15.92 -4.63
CA ILE A 128 -6.84 15.59 -5.26
C ILE A 128 -6.54 14.11 -5.08
N ALA A 129 -6.88 13.54 -3.92
CA ALA A 129 -6.60 12.15 -3.57
C ALA A 129 -7.43 11.12 -4.37
N SER A 130 -8.67 11.45 -4.76
CA SER A 130 -9.57 10.49 -5.44
C SER A 130 -9.00 9.89 -6.73
N ALA A 131 -8.35 10.71 -7.57
CA ALA A 131 -7.71 10.25 -8.80
C ALA A 131 -6.62 9.18 -8.53
N TYR A 132 -5.98 9.23 -7.36
CA TYR A 132 -4.94 8.28 -6.96
C TYR A 132 -5.49 6.98 -6.39
N TYR A 133 -6.78 6.88 -6.08
CA TYR A 133 -7.37 5.63 -5.59
C TYR A 133 -7.61 4.60 -6.69
N ARG A 134 -7.81 5.07 -7.94
CA ARG A 134 -8.15 4.22 -9.07
C ARG A 134 -7.13 3.12 -9.30
N GLY A 135 -7.63 1.89 -9.48
CA GLY A 135 -6.82 0.71 -9.78
C GLY A 135 -6.03 0.18 -8.58
N ALA A 136 -6.44 0.50 -7.36
CA ALA A 136 -5.87 -0.11 -6.16
C ALA A 136 -6.20 -1.61 -6.13
N GLN A 137 -5.21 -2.45 -5.83
CA GLN A 137 -5.42 -3.86 -5.49
C GLN A 137 -5.53 -4.06 -3.97
N VAL A 138 -5.00 -3.11 -3.19
CA VAL A 138 -5.08 -3.12 -1.73
C VAL A 138 -5.44 -1.72 -1.24
N ILE A 139 -6.39 -1.65 -0.31
CA ILE A 139 -6.73 -0.43 0.42
C ILE A 139 -6.42 -0.67 1.90
N ILE A 140 -5.61 0.20 2.46
CA ILE A 140 -5.25 0.21 3.88
C ILE A 140 -5.90 1.43 4.52
N THR A 141 -6.88 1.18 5.39
CA THR A 141 -7.55 2.22 6.16
C THR A 141 -6.92 2.31 7.54
N VAL A 142 -6.41 3.48 7.89
CA VAL A 142 -5.57 3.67 9.08
C VAL A 142 -6.29 4.55 10.10
N PHE A 143 -6.23 4.14 11.36
CA PHE A 143 -6.68 4.92 12.51
C PHE A 143 -5.63 4.93 13.62
N ASP A 144 -5.81 5.81 14.60
CA ASP A 144 -4.99 5.89 15.81
C ASP A 144 -5.65 5.07 16.92
N MET A 145 -4.94 4.07 17.46
CA MET A 145 -5.43 3.22 18.55
C MET A 145 -5.85 4.03 19.79
N ALA A 146 -5.24 5.19 20.01
CA ALA A 146 -5.56 6.08 21.14
C ALA A 146 -6.70 7.07 20.85
N ASP A 147 -7.22 7.13 19.61
CA ASP A 147 -8.35 7.98 19.23
C ASP A 147 -9.46 7.19 18.55
N ILE A 148 -10.46 6.79 19.35
CA ILE A 148 -11.59 5.99 18.88
C ILE A 148 -12.43 6.69 17.79
N LYS A 149 -12.44 8.03 17.73
CA LYS A 149 -13.18 8.74 16.68
C LYS A 149 -12.55 8.49 15.31
N SER A 150 -11.22 8.38 15.27
CA SER A 150 -10.51 8.06 14.04
C SER A 150 -10.85 6.66 13.51
N LEU A 151 -11.24 5.73 14.40
CA LEU A 151 -11.75 4.42 14.01
C LEU A 151 -13.10 4.56 13.28
N ASP A 152 -14.05 5.32 13.84
CA ASP A 152 -15.38 5.53 13.21
C ASP A 152 -15.28 6.13 11.79
N HIS A 153 -14.35 7.05 11.58
CA HIS A 153 -14.14 7.67 10.27
C HIS A 153 -13.56 6.72 9.21
N THR A 154 -12.97 5.58 9.59
CA THR A 154 -12.38 4.64 8.62
C THR A 154 -13.40 4.11 7.62
N ARG A 155 -14.66 3.94 8.01
CA ARG A 155 -15.73 3.54 7.09
C ARG A 155 -15.87 4.52 5.93
N GLN A 156 -15.92 5.81 6.24
CA GLN A 156 -16.05 6.86 5.23
C GLN A 156 -14.84 6.87 4.29
N TRP A 157 -13.62 6.71 4.82
CA TRP A 157 -12.41 6.64 4.01
C TRP A 157 -12.39 5.44 3.08
N LEU A 158 -12.83 4.27 3.56
CA LEU A 158 -12.94 3.07 2.74
C LEU A 158 -13.98 3.24 1.63
N GLU A 159 -15.18 3.74 1.96
CA GLU A 159 -16.22 4.00 0.96
C GLU A 159 -15.73 4.95 -0.13
N GLU A 160 -15.01 6.00 0.26
CA GLU A 160 -14.42 6.96 -0.67
C GLU A 160 -13.37 6.33 -1.59
N ALA A 161 -12.45 5.53 -1.06
CA ALA A 161 -11.45 4.82 -1.87
C ALA A 161 -12.10 3.77 -2.79
N MET A 162 -13.15 3.09 -2.32
CA MET A 162 -13.84 2.05 -3.08
C MET A 162 -14.68 2.61 -4.23
N ARG A 163 -15.17 3.86 -4.18
CA ARG A 163 -15.90 4.48 -5.30
C ARG A 163 -15.11 4.53 -6.60
N GLU A 164 -13.78 4.57 -6.50
CA GLU A 164 -12.87 4.64 -7.65
C GLU A 164 -12.39 3.25 -8.13
N ASN A 165 -12.88 2.18 -7.49
CA ASN A 165 -12.46 0.80 -7.73
C ASN A 165 -13.67 -0.11 -8.00
N LYS A 166 -13.42 -1.28 -8.60
CA LYS A 166 -14.50 -2.23 -8.85
C LYS A 166 -14.90 -2.89 -7.51
N PRO A 167 -16.18 -3.25 -7.32
CA PRO A 167 -16.58 -4.06 -6.18
C PRO A 167 -15.74 -5.33 -6.09
N GLU A 168 -15.32 -5.69 -4.87
CA GLU A 168 -14.56 -6.91 -4.57
C GLU A 168 -13.21 -7.04 -5.31
N SER A 169 -12.69 -5.96 -5.91
CA SER A 169 -11.37 -5.98 -6.58
C SER A 169 -10.19 -5.70 -5.67
N CYS A 170 -10.44 -5.31 -4.42
CA CYS A 170 -9.42 -4.83 -3.50
C CYS A 170 -9.39 -5.70 -2.24
N PHE A 171 -8.19 -6.05 -1.77
CA PHE A 171 -8.02 -6.48 -0.39
C PHE A 171 -8.12 -5.26 0.52
N ILE A 172 -8.85 -5.40 1.62
CA ILE A 172 -9.10 -4.31 2.55
C ILE A 172 -8.42 -4.64 3.88
N PHE A 173 -7.65 -3.68 4.40
CA PHE A 173 -7.04 -3.77 5.71
C PHE A 173 -7.46 -2.60 6.59
N LEU A 174 -7.75 -2.89 7.85
CA LEU A 174 -7.94 -1.89 8.90
C LEU A 174 -6.71 -1.91 9.81
N VAL A 175 -6.01 -0.79 9.95
CA VAL A 175 -4.76 -0.72 10.70
C VAL A 175 -4.86 0.30 11.83
N GLY A 176 -4.75 -0.19 13.06
CA GLY A 176 -4.63 0.63 14.26
C GLY A 176 -3.16 0.93 14.56
N THR A 177 -2.75 2.18 14.37
CA THR A 177 -1.37 2.61 14.66
C THR A 177 -1.22 3.11 16.09
N LYS A 178 0.01 3.46 16.49
CA LYS A 178 0.34 4.00 17.82
C LYS A 178 -0.10 3.10 18.98
N SER A 179 -0.14 1.79 18.75
CA SER A 179 -0.44 0.80 19.80
C SER A 179 0.51 0.89 21.01
N ASP A 180 1.68 1.51 20.85
CA ASP A 180 2.64 1.79 21.93
C ASP A 180 2.18 2.86 22.93
N LEU A 181 1.13 3.64 22.60
CA LEU A 181 0.58 4.66 23.49
C LEU A 181 -0.43 4.10 24.50
N LEU A 182 -0.92 2.88 24.28
CA LEU A 182 -1.93 2.26 25.12
C LEU A 182 -1.32 1.28 26.12
N SER A 183 -1.92 1.19 27.31
CA SER A 183 -1.67 0.06 28.19
C SER A 183 -2.21 -1.24 27.56
N SER A 184 -1.76 -2.40 28.04
CA SER A 184 -2.20 -3.70 27.52
C SER A 184 -3.73 -3.89 27.59
N GLU A 185 -4.38 -3.36 28.63
CA GLU A 185 -5.83 -3.49 28.80
C GLU A 185 -6.61 -2.54 27.87
N GLU A 186 -6.13 -1.30 27.69
CA GLU A 186 -6.72 -0.35 26.73
C GLU A 186 -6.57 -0.85 25.31
N ARG A 187 -5.36 -1.35 24.95
CA ARG A 187 -5.10 -1.96 23.65
C ARG A 187 -6.08 -3.10 23.37
N ARG A 188 -6.25 -4.03 24.31
CA ARG A 188 -7.18 -5.15 24.16
C ARG A 188 -8.63 -4.70 23.94
N ARG A 189 -9.07 -3.61 24.61
CA ARG A 189 -10.40 -3.04 24.42
C ARG A 189 -10.55 -2.44 23.01
N THR A 190 -9.61 -1.60 22.59
CA THR A 190 -9.66 -0.98 21.27
C THR A 190 -9.57 -2.03 20.15
N GLU A 191 -8.71 -3.05 20.28
CA GLU A 191 -8.61 -4.14 19.30
C GLU A 191 -9.94 -4.88 19.15
N LYS A 192 -10.70 -5.09 20.24
CA LYS A 192 -12.01 -5.73 20.17
C LYS A 192 -13.01 -4.93 19.33
N ASP A 193 -13.03 -3.61 19.52
CA ASP A 193 -13.92 -2.72 18.76
C ASP A 193 -13.47 -2.62 17.29
N ALA A 194 -12.16 -2.58 17.05
CA ALA A 194 -11.57 -2.57 15.71
C ALA A 194 -11.84 -3.87 14.94
N VAL A 195 -11.77 -5.04 15.58
CA VAL A 195 -12.11 -6.33 14.96
C VAL A 195 -13.58 -6.37 14.54
N LYS A 196 -14.49 -5.84 15.37
CA LYS A 196 -15.91 -5.73 15.01
C LYS A 196 -16.08 -4.86 13.76
N MET A 197 -15.44 -3.69 13.73
CA MET A 197 -15.50 -2.79 12.60
C MET A 197 -14.88 -3.39 11.33
N ALA A 198 -13.74 -4.07 11.46
CA ALA A 198 -13.07 -4.76 10.36
C ALA A 198 -13.97 -5.84 9.75
N THR A 199 -14.68 -6.60 10.58
CA THR A 199 -15.65 -7.61 10.11
C THR A 199 -16.75 -6.96 9.25
N GLU A 200 -17.31 -5.83 9.70
CA GLU A 200 -18.33 -5.09 8.97
C GLU A 200 -17.80 -4.51 7.64
N MET A 201 -16.54 -4.08 7.63
CA MET A 201 -15.84 -3.56 6.45
C MET A 201 -15.34 -4.65 5.50
N LYS A 202 -15.47 -5.94 5.86
CA LYS A 202 -14.79 -7.06 5.21
C LYS A 202 -13.29 -6.76 5.05
N ALA A 203 -12.66 -6.35 6.15
CA ALA A 203 -11.24 -6.03 6.24
C ALA A 203 -10.48 -6.98 7.17
N GLU A 204 -9.18 -7.18 6.94
CA GLU A 204 -8.28 -7.80 7.91
C GLU A 204 -7.68 -6.72 8.85
N PHE A 205 -7.72 -6.95 10.17
CA PHE A 205 -7.26 -5.99 11.17
C PHE A 205 -5.83 -6.25 11.66
N TRP A 206 -5.07 -5.17 11.84
CA TRP A 206 -3.72 -5.19 12.43
C TRP A 206 -3.52 -4.03 13.41
N ALA A 207 -3.00 -4.32 14.61
CA ALA A 207 -2.49 -3.30 15.51
C ALA A 207 -0.96 -3.21 15.40
N VAL A 208 -0.44 -2.01 15.13
CA VAL A 208 0.97 -1.76 14.82
C VAL A 208 1.51 -0.56 15.59
N SER A 209 2.84 -0.46 15.69
CA SER A 209 3.51 0.77 16.13
C SER A 209 4.64 1.14 15.19
N SER A 210 4.49 2.26 14.49
CA SER A 210 5.57 2.82 13.67
C SER A 210 6.75 3.31 14.50
N LYS A 211 6.52 3.62 15.78
CA LYS A 211 7.58 4.08 16.69
C LYS A 211 8.50 2.94 17.11
N THR A 212 7.92 1.82 17.57
CA THR A 212 8.68 0.66 18.04
C THR A 212 9.03 -0.31 16.92
N GLY A 213 8.33 -0.25 15.78
CA GLY A 213 8.41 -1.22 14.68
C GLY A 213 7.52 -2.45 14.89
N GLU A 214 6.80 -2.53 16.01
CA GLU A 214 5.95 -3.68 16.35
C GLU A 214 4.90 -3.93 15.25
N HIS A 215 4.89 -5.17 14.74
CA HIS A 215 4.00 -5.71 13.70
C HIS A 215 4.04 -5.02 12.33
N VAL A 216 4.80 -3.93 12.13
CA VAL A 216 4.83 -3.20 10.85
C VAL A 216 5.34 -4.08 9.71
N GLN A 217 6.46 -4.78 9.90
CA GLN A 217 7.03 -5.63 8.86
C GLN A 217 6.11 -6.82 8.53
N GLY A 218 5.60 -7.51 9.55
CA GLY A 218 4.69 -8.65 9.38
C GLY A 218 3.41 -8.25 8.64
N PHE A 219 2.85 -7.08 8.96
CA PHE A 219 1.69 -6.52 8.28
C PHE A 219 1.94 -6.34 6.78
N PHE A 220 3.00 -5.62 6.39
CA PHE A 220 3.27 -5.38 4.98
C PHE A 220 3.68 -6.65 4.22
N PHE A 221 4.30 -7.63 4.88
CA PHE A 221 4.57 -8.93 4.26
C PHE A 221 3.27 -9.67 3.95
N ARG A 222 2.30 -9.65 4.87
CA ARG A 222 0.96 -10.21 4.66
C ARG A 222 0.25 -9.53 3.49
N VAL A 223 0.28 -8.20 3.43
CA VAL A 223 -0.24 -7.41 2.30
C VAL A 223 0.41 -7.84 0.99
N ALA A 224 1.74 -7.90 0.97
CA ALA A 224 2.50 -8.22 -0.23
C ALA A 224 2.22 -9.64 -0.74
N ALA A 225 2.12 -10.62 0.17
CA ALA A 225 1.83 -12.01 -0.19
C ALA A 225 0.43 -12.19 -0.81
N LEU A 226 -0.60 -11.59 -0.21
CA LEU A 226 -1.98 -11.65 -0.73
C LEU A 226 -2.09 -10.96 -2.10
N ALA A 227 -1.47 -9.78 -2.25
CA ALA A 227 -1.45 -9.05 -3.51
C ALA A 227 -0.68 -9.82 -4.61
N PHE A 228 0.47 -10.39 -4.27
CA PHE A 228 1.27 -11.21 -5.18
C PHE A 228 0.47 -12.42 -5.68
N GLU A 229 -0.11 -13.19 -4.76
CA GLU A 229 -0.87 -14.39 -5.11
C GLU A 229 -2.05 -14.07 -6.03
N ASN A 230 -2.84 -13.04 -5.70
CA ASN A 230 -3.92 -12.59 -6.58
C ASN A 230 -3.40 -12.14 -7.95
N CYS A 231 -2.24 -11.49 -8.01
CA CYS A 231 -1.59 -11.15 -9.28
C CYS A 231 -1.14 -12.39 -10.07
N ILE A 232 -0.70 -13.47 -9.41
CA ILE A 232 -0.41 -14.74 -10.09
C ILE A 232 -1.69 -15.38 -10.64
N LEU A 233 -2.74 -15.48 -9.84
CA LEU A 233 -3.99 -16.14 -10.22
C LEU A 233 -4.68 -15.41 -11.38
N ASN A 234 -4.75 -14.08 -11.32
CA ASN A 234 -5.32 -13.27 -12.41
C ASN A 234 -4.57 -13.45 -13.75
N ASP A 235 -3.25 -13.66 -13.71
CA ASP A 235 -2.47 -13.92 -14.93
C ASP A 235 -2.77 -15.31 -15.51
N LEU A 236 -3.00 -16.30 -14.65
CA LEU A 236 -3.35 -17.66 -15.06
C LEU A 236 -4.72 -17.71 -15.73
N GLU A 237 -5.71 -17.01 -15.18
CA GLU A 237 -7.08 -16.97 -15.72
C GLU A 237 -7.17 -16.25 -17.07
N LYS A 238 -6.37 -15.19 -17.27
CA LYS A 238 -6.43 -14.38 -18.50
C LYS A 238 -5.68 -15.00 -19.68
N GLY A 239 -4.95 -16.11 -19.48
CA GLY A 239 -4.27 -16.87 -20.53
C GLY A 239 -3.27 -16.07 -21.39
N THR A 240 -2.98 -14.82 -21.03
CA THR A 240 -2.21 -13.86 -21.81
C THR A 240 -1.28 -13.14 -20.84
N PRO A 241 0.05 -13.08 -21.07
CA PRO A 241 0.91 -12.20 -20.29
C PRO A 241 0.40 -10.78 -20.49
N ALA A 242 -0.03 -10.12 -19.40
CA ALA A 242 -0.71 -8.82 -19.42
C ALA A 242 -0.10 -7.87 -20.47
N THR A 243 -0.83 -7.66 -21.56
CA THR A 243 -0.47 -6.73 -22.63
C THR A 243 -0.36 -5.34 -22.04
N ILE A 244 0.59 -4.58 -22.57
CA ILE A 244 0.96 -3.22 -22.18
C ILE A 244 -0.29 -2.34 -22.06
N GLY A 245 -0.81 -2.18 -20.84
CA GLY A 245 -1.22 -0.86 -20.42
C GLY A 245 0.07 -0.07 -20.31
N LEU A 246 0.23 0.95 -21.16
CA LEU A 246 0.99 2.12 -20.77
C LEU A 246 0.43 2.46 -19.39
N GLY A 247 1.16 2.13 -18.32
CA GLY A 247 0.94 2.83 -17.07
C GLY A 247 1.09 4.27 -17.45
N ASP A 248 0.06 5.09 -17.19
CA ASP A 248 0.10 6.52 -17.44
C ASP A 248 1.43 7.00 -16.87
N SER A 249 2.36 7.23 -17.80
CA SER A 249 3.69 7.65 -17.46
C SER A 249 3.44 9.01 -16.88
N ILE A 250 3.70 9.17 -15.59
CA ILE A 250 3.71 10.47 -14.93
C ILE A 250 4.82 11.25 -15.62
N ARG A 251 4.47 11.88 -16.74
CA ARG A 251 5.18 13.02 -17.26
C ARG A 251 5.05 14.05 -16.15
N SER A 252 6.17 14.50 -15.63
CA SER A 252 6.28 15.63 -14.73
C SER A 252 5.50 16.83 -15.29
N GLU A 253 4.23 16.98 -14.91
CA GLU A 253 3.38 18.15 -15.24
C GLU A 253 3.69 19.34 -14.33
N ARG A 254 4.92 19.43 -13.81
CA ARG A 254 5.41 20.62 -13.12
C ARG A 254 5.59 21.82 -14.07
N ALA A 255 5.69 21.58 -15.39
CA ALA A 255 5.93 22.63 -16.38
C ALA A 255 4.66 23.36 -16.87
N ASN A 256 3.47 22.78 -16.72
CA ASN A 256 2.23 23.37 -17.28
C ASN A 256 1.44 24.24 -16.30
N LEU A 257 1.76 24.22 -15.00
CA LEU A 257 1.08 25.04 -13.99
C LEU A 257 1.68 26.44 -13.85
N GLU A 258 2.93 26.67 -14.25
CA GLU A 258 3.53 28.02 -14.29
C GLU A 258 3.06 28.84 -15.50
N ALA A 259 2.63 28.20 -16.60
CA ALA A 259 2.13 28.89 -17.78
C ALA A 259 0.68 29.40 -17.61
N ALA A 260 -0.16 28.67 -16.87
CA ALA A 260 -1.56 29.06 -16.63
C ALA A 260 -1.69 30.22 -15.62
N ALA A 261 -0.81 30.29 -14.61
CA ALA A 261 -0.79 31.40 -13.66
C ALA A 261 -0.28 32.72 -14.26
N ALA A 262 0.47 32.67 -15.36
CA ALA A 262 1.02 33.85 -16.02
C ALA A 262 0.05 34.53 -17.02
N GLN A 263 -1.07 33.87 -17.38
CA GLN A 263 -2.04 34.41 -18.36
C GLN A 263 -3.25 35.11 -17.73
N ASP A 264 -3.52 34.93 -16.43
CA ASP A 264 -4.73 35.48 -15.79
C ASP A 264 -4.52 36.84 -15.08
N VAL A 265 -3.34 37.47 -15.22
CA VAL A 265 -3.04 38.78 -14.62
C VAL A 265 -3.17 39.94 -15.63
N LYS A 266 -3.50 39.69 -16.90
CA LYS A 266 -3.50 40.74 -17.95
C LYS A 266 -4.83 41.27 -18.44
N THR A 267 -5.97 40.90 -17.85
CA THR A 267 -7.27 41.45 -18.28
C THR A 267 -8.18 41.76 -17.12
N ARG A 268 -7.96 42.93 -16.49
CA ARG A 268 -9.01 43.82 -15.93
C ARG A 268 -8.37 45.11 -15.43
N CYS A 269 -8.20 46.06 -16.33
CA CYS A 269 -8.10 47.48 -15.99
C CYS A 269 -8.69 48.28 -17.16
N CYS A 270 -9.92 48.75 -16.96
CA CYS A 270 -10.62 49.90 -17.55
C CYS A 270 -12.07 49.82 -17.05
#